data_AF-A0A813KDI3-F1
#
_entry.id   AF-A0A813KDI3-F1
#
_cell.length_a   1.000
_cell.length_b   1.000
_cell.length_c   1.000
_cell.angle_alpha   90.00
_cell.angle_beta   90.00
_cell.angle_gamma   90.00
#
_symmetry.space_group_name_H-M   'P 1'
#
loop_
_entity.id
_entity.type
_entity.pdbx_description
1 polymer ?
#
loop_
_entity_poly.entity_id
_entity_poly.type
_entity_poly.pdbx_seq_one_letter_code
_entity_poly.pdbx_strand_id
1 'polypeptide(L)'
;AIRKDNERTQLLWKVLIQGTSLPEAAQLFLDQGHQPPDEKELLDLRTNTLAHFRKKTVSSRMMAKTSLKNKNKKGVTKRWLNNEQVTVSKKDKYVREGGETAEDKAKTSVELYILGIGRGGRHAVKIAREVKKKGPVSNNHNKKTSAGG
;
A
#
# COMPACT_ATOMS: atom_id res chain seq x y z
N ALA A 1 -28.39 38.85 0.96
CA ALA A 1 -28.42 37.58 1.72
C ALA A 1 -27.03 36.96 1.76
N ILE A 2 -26.54 36.41 0.64
CA ILE A 2 -25.28 35.63 0.54
C ILE A 2 -24.05 36.24 1.25
N ARG A 3 -23.81 37.56 1.14
CA ARG A 3 -22.66 38.21 1.80
C ARG A 3 -22.78 38.22 3.34
N LYS A 4 -23.97 38.51 3.86
CA LYS A 4 -24.25 38.53 5.30
C LYS A 4 -24.18 37.12 5.91
N ASP A 5 -24.59 36.12 5.15
CA ASP A 5 -24.51 34.72 5.58
C ASP A 5 -23.05 34.26 5.68
N ASN A 6 -22.20 34.69 4.74
CA ASN A 6 -20.76 34.44 4.80
C ASN A 6 -20.08 35.16 5.97
N GLU A 7 -20.45 36.40 6.27
CA GLU A 7 -19.92 37.19 7.39
C GLU A 7 -20.27 36.57 8.76
N ARG A 8 -21.53 36.17 8.96
CA ARG A 8 -21.95 35.44 10.16
C ARG A 8 -21.14 34.16 10.35
N THR A 9 -20.93 33.42 9.26
CA THR A 9 -20.18 32.16 9.31
C THR A 9 -18.72 32.41 9.71
N GLN A 10 -18.08 33.46 9.17
CA GLN A 10 -16.72 33.86 9.56
C GLN A 10 -16.62 34.26 11.04
N LEU A 11 -17.62 34.95 11.58
CA LEU A 11 -17.71 35.27 13.01
C LEU A 11 -17.82 34.01 13.88
N LEU A 12 -18.63 33.03 13.48
CA LEU A 12 -18.74 31.74 14.19
C LEU A 12 -17.39 31.02 14.23
N TRP A 13 -16.63 31.02 13.13
CA TRP A 13 -15.28 30.48 13.08
C TRP A 13 -14.32 31.25 13.97
N LYS A 14 -14.40 32.58 14.01
CA LYS A 14 -13.57 33.43 14.88
C LYS A 14 -13.81 33.11 16.35
N VAL A 15 -15.07 33.02 16.77
CA VAL A 15 -15.47 32.61 18.13
C VAL A 15 -14.93 31.22 18.48
N LEU A 16 -15.01 30.27 17.55
CA LEU A 16 -14.48 28.92 17.76
C LEU A 16 -12.95 28.91 17.94
N ILE A 17 -12.21 29.67 17.12
CA ILE A 17 -10.74 29.76 17.19
C ILE A 17 -10.29 30.44 18.48
N GLN A 18 -10.97 31.51 18.88
CA GLN A 18 -10.63 32.28 20.08
C GLN A 18 -11.10 31.59 21.38
N GLY A 19 -11.98 30.59 21.29
CA GLY A 19 -12.48 29.86 22.45
C GLY A 19 -13.34 30.73 23.37
N THR A 20 -14.00 31.76 22.84
CA THR A 20 -14.73 32.75 23.64
C THR A 20 -15.96 32.14 24.30
N SER A 21 -16.34 32.75 25.43
CA SER A 21 -17.56 32.39 26.16
C SER A 21 -18.81 32.87 25.43
N LEU A 22 -19.99 32.28 25.71
CA LEU A 22 -21.27 32.69 25.12
C LEU A 22 -21.57 34.20 25.24
N PRO A 23 -21.41 34.86 26.40
CA PRO A 23 -21.70 36.29 26.52
C PRO A 23 -20.75 37.16 25.68
N GLU A 24 -19.47 36.78 25.61
CA GLU A 24 -18.47 37.47 24.81
C GLU A 24 -18.70 37.28 23.31
N ALA A 25 -19.10 36.08 22.89
CA ALA A 25 -19.53 35.79 21.53
C ALA A 25 -20.79 36.59 21.15
N ALA A 26 -21.76 36.72 22.06
CA ALA A 26 -22.97 37.52 21.82
C ALA A 26 -22.63 39.00 21.58
N GLN A 27 -21.74 39.57 22.38
CA GLN A 27 -21.27 40.96 22.20
C GLN A 27 -20.58 41.14 20.83
N LEU A 28 -19.68 40.21 20.46
CA LEU A 28 -18.98 40.23 19.18
C LEU A 28 -19.92 40.22 17.96
N PHE A 29 -21.04 39.50 18.06
CA PHE A 29 -22.04 39.44 16.98
C PHE A 29 -22.88 40.72 16.93
N LEU A 30 -23.24 41.27 18.09
CA LEU A 30 -23.97 42.54 18.18
C LEU A 30 -23.14 43.71 17.64
N ASP A 31 -21.85 43.77 17.96
CA ASP A 31 -20.93 44.80 17.47
C ASP A 31 -20.82 44.80 15.93
N GLN A 32 -21.05 43.65 15.29
CA GLN A 32 -21.08 43.51 13.83
C GLN A 32 -22.49 43.53 13.22
N GLY A 33 -23.52 43.83 14.01
CA GLY A 33 -24.90 43.92 13.54
C GLY A 33 -25.52 42.58 13.15
N HIS A 34 -25.00 41.47 13.68
CA HIS A 34 -25.53 40.13 13.48
C HIS A 34 -26.29 39.64 14.73
N GLN A 35 -27.24 38.72 14.51
CA GLN A 35 -27.95 38.09 15.61
C GLN A 35 -26.98 37.25 16.46
N PRO A 36 -27.02 37.32 17.80
CA PRO A 36 -26.13 36.54 18.65
C PRO A 36 -26.31 35.03 18.41
N PRO A 37 -25.25 34.23 18.57
CA PRO A 37 -25.32 32.78 18.41
C PRO A 37 -25.98 32.13 19.62
N ASP A 38 -26.74 31.06 19.38
CA ASP A 38 -27.32 30.25 20.45
C ASP A 38 -26.27 29.32 21.06
N GLU A 39 -26.48 28.93 22.32
CA GLU A 39 -25.56 27.99 23.00
C GLU A 39 -25.47 26.65 22.27
N LYS A 40 -26.60 26.17 21.72
CA LYS A 40 -26.66 24.95 20.90
C LYS A 40 -25.83 25.08 19.62
N GLU A 41 -25.91 26.22 18.95
CA GLU A 41 -25.16 26.50 17.71
C GLU A 41 -23.65 26.46 17.97
N LEU A 42 -23.19 27.05 19.07
CA LEU A 42 -21.77 27.02 19.46
C LEU A 42 -21.30 25.62 19.85
N LEU A 43 -22.12 24.85 20.57
CA LEU A 43 -21.82 23.46 20.92
C LEU A 43 -21.75 22.56 19.69
N ASP A 44 -22.67 22.71 18.75
CA ASP A 44 -22.68 21.97 17.48
C ASP A 44 -21.44 22.31 16.64
N LEU A 45 -21.02 23.58 16.60
CA LEU A 45 -19.78 23.97 15.94
C LEU A 45 -18.56 23.30 16.57
N ARG A 46 -18.46 23.28 17.90
CA ARG A 46 -17.36 22.65 18.63
C ARG A 46 -17.31 21.14 18.42
N THR A 47 -18.45 20.47 18.46
CA THR A 47 -18.53 19.01 18.30
C THR A 47 -18.25 18.58 16.85
N ASN A 48 -18.81 19.28 15.86
CA ASN A 48 -18.60 18.98 14.45
C ASN A 48 -17.15 19.22 13.99
N THR A 49 -16.54 20.33 14.43
CA THR A 49 -15.13 20.62 14.13
C THR A 49 -14.19 19.59 14.75
N LEU A 50 -14.46 19.19 15.99
CA LEU A 50 -13.69 18.16 16.69
C LEU A 50 -13.87 16.78 16.03
N ALA A 51 -15.09 16.42 15.61
CA ALA A 51 -15.35 15.20 14.86
C ALA A 51 -14.61 15.19 13.51
N HIS A 52 -14.60 16.31 12.78
CA HIS A 52 -13.87 16.45 11.53
C HIS A 52 -12.35 16.35 11.74
N PHE A 53 -11.82 16.98 12.79
CA PHE A 53 -10.41 16.87 13.16
C PHE A 53 -10.02 15.42 13.51
N ARG A 54 -10.84 14.72 14.30
CA ARG A 54 -10.65 13.28 14.59
C ARG A 54 -10.64 12.45 13.31
N LYS A 55 -11.59 12.65 12.39
CA LYS A 55 -11.63 11.95 11.09
C LYS A 55 -10.36 12.21 10.27
N LYS A 56 -9.93 13.48 10.16
CA LYS A 56 -8.72 13.86 9.41
C LYS A 56 -7.45 13.25 9.99
N THR A 57 -7.30 13.28 11.31
CA THR A 57 -6.12 12.70 11.99
C THR A 57 -6.09 11.18 11.92
N VAL A 58 -7.24 10.50 12.00
CA VAL A 58 -7.33 9.04 11.83
C VAL A 58 -7.01 8.66 10.39
N SER A 59 -7.58 9.36 9.41
CA SER A 59 -7.29 9.14 7.98
C SER A 59 -5.80 9.32 7.66
N SER A 60 -5.19 10.42 8.13
CA SER A 60 -3.75 10.66 7.98
C SER A 60 -2.90 9.54 8.62
N ARG A 61 -3.25 9.09 9.83
CA ARG A 61 -2.58 7.95 10.48
C ARG A 61 -2.73 6.65 9.70
N MET A 62 -3.91 6.39 9.10
CA MET A 62 -4.12 5.22 8.26
C MET A 62 -3.28 5.29 6.98
N MET A 63 -3.23 6.45 6.31
CA MET A 63 -2.40 6.68 5.13
C MET A 63 -0.90 6.53 5.43
N ALA A 64 -0.45 7.04 6.57
CA ALA A 64 0.93 6.84 7.03
C ALA A 64 1.25 5.35 7.22
N LYS A 65 0.36 4.60 7.91
CA LYS A 65 0.52 3.15 8.13
C LYS A 65 0.52 2.34 6.83
N THR A 66 -0.35 2.67 5.86
CA THR A 66 -0.38 1.99 4.55
C THR A 66 0.87 2.30 3.73
N SER A 67 1.37 3.55 3.77
CA SER A 67 2.63 3.91 3.09
C SER A 67 3.83 3.13 3.61
N LEU A 68 3.93 2.92 4.93
CA LEU A 68 4.99 2.12 5.57
C LEU A 68 4.90 0.65 5.18
N LYS A 69 3.69 0.07 5.09
CA LYS A 69 3.49 -1.30 4.61
C LYS A 69 3.87 -1.47 3.13
N ASN A 70 3.59 -0.47 2.29
CA ASN A 70 3.90 -0.52 0.86
C ASN A 70 5.40 -0.35 0.55
N LYS A 71 6.16 0.36 1.39
CA LYS A 71 7.64 0.40 1.31
C LYS A 71 8.26 -0.98 1.57
N ASN A 72 7.62 -1.80 2.39
CA ASN A 72 7.99 -3.21 2.64
C ASN A 72 7.15 -4.18 1.79
N LYS A 73 6.94 -3.88 0.50
CA LYS A 73 6.37 -4.85 -0.45
C LYS A 73 7.20 -6.13 -0.36
N LYS A 74 6.60 -7.18 0.23
CA LYS A 74 7.19 -8.51 0.46
C LYS A 74 7.57 -9.16 -0.88
N GLY A 75 8.64 -8.73 -1.53
CA GLY A 75 8.96 -9.19 -2.88
C GLY A 75 10.14 -8.51 -3.55
N VAL A 76 10.51 -7.32 -3.10
CA VAL A 76 11.56 -6.52 -3.72
C VAL A 76 12.69 -6.31 -2.73
N THR A 77 13.82 -6.94 -3.00
CA THR A 77 15.05 -6.79 -2.21
C THR A 77 15.92 -5.77 -2.93
N LYS A 78 16.32 -4.71 -2.22
CA LYS A 78 17.29 -3.73 -2.74
C LYS A 78 18.71 -4.32 -2.64
N ARG A 79 19.49 -4.25 -3.72
CA ARG A 79 20.90 -4.67 -3.76
C ARG A 79 21.75 -3.57 -4.39
N TRP A 80 23.05 -3.56 -4.10
CA TRP A 80 24.00 -2.63 -4.71
C TRP A 80 24.68 -3.30 -5.91
N LEU A 81 24.76 -2.58 -7.03
CA LEU A 81 25.51 -2.95 -8.23
C LEU A 81 26.15 -1.68 -8.77
N ASN A 82 27.46 -1.68 -9.06
CA ASN A 82 28.19 -0.52 -9.61
C ASN A 82 27.96 0.80 -8.85
N ASN A 83 27.97 0.76 -7.52
CA ASN A 83 27.65 1.91 -6.64
C ASN A 83 26.24 2.50 -6.79
N GLU A 84 25.33 1.79 -7.46
CA GLU A 84 23.92 2.17 -7.58
C GLU A 84 23.00 1.16 -6.87
N GLN A 85 21.88 1.66 -6.32
CA GLN A 85 20.89 0.83 -5.65
C GLN A 85 19.86 0.31 -6.66
N VAL A 86 19.85 -1.01 -6.89
CA VAL A 86 18.96 -1.68 -7.85
C VAL A 86 17.91 -2.53 -7.11
N THR A 87 16.69 -2.56 -7.63
CA THR A 87 15.59 -3.38 -7.10
C THR A 87 15.56 -4.76 -7.73
N VAL A 88 15.63 -5.81 -6.93
CA VAL A 88 15.61 -7.21 -7.41
C VAL A 88 14.36 -7.94 -6.93
N SER A 89 13.72 -8.70 -7.83
CA SER A 89 12.61 -9.59 -7.50
C SER A 89 13.09 -10.74 -6.60
N LYS A 90 12.30 -11.17 -5.61
CA LYS A 90 12.63 -12.32 -4.74
C LYS A 90 12.98 -13.62 -5.48
N LYS A 91 12.48 -13.80 -6.71
CA LYS A 91 12.75 -15.01 -7.51
C LYS A 91 14.17 -15.02 -8.08
N ASP A 92 14.70 -13.86 -8.43
CA ASP A 92 16.03 -13.72 -9.01
C ASP A 92 16.96 -13.14 -7.96
N LYS A 93 17.98 -13.89 -7.53
CA LYS A 93 18.91 -13.42 -6.49
C LYS A 93 19.88 -12.34 -6.99
N TYR A 94 19.99 -12.16 -8.31
CA TYR A 94 20.95 -11.30 -8.98
C TYR A 94 20.23 -10.46 -10.06
N VAL A 95 20.73 -9.25 -10.30
CA VAL A 95 20.36 -8.47 -11.48
C VAL A 95 21.00 -9.15 -12.69
N ARG A 96 20.19 -9.67 -13.62
CA ARG A 96 20.67 -10.11 -14.93
C ARG A 96 20.36 -9.01 -15.92
N GLU A 97 21.40 -8.33 -16.40
CA GLU A 97 21.29 -7.52 -17.61
C GLU A 97 21.25 -8.48 -18.80
N GLY A 98 20.22 -8.39 -19.63
CA GLY A 98 20.07 -9.22 -20.83
C GLY A 98 19.53 -10.63 -20.55
N GLY A 99 18.22 -10.74 -20.33
CA GLY A 99 17.54 -11.99 -20.64
C GLY A 99 17.36 -12.07 -22.16
N GLU A 100 17.65 -13.23 -22.76
CA GLU A 100 17.24 -13.51 -24.15
C GLU A 100 15.78 -13.10 -24.35
N THR A 101 15.55 -12.33 -25.41
CA THR A 101 14.20 -11.90 -25.79
C THR A 101 13.34 -13.13 -26.06
N ALA A 102 12.02 -12.99 -25.96
CA ALA A 102 11.11 -14.10 -26.28
C ALA A 102 11.35 -14.63 -27.71
N GLU A 103 11.84 -13.76 -28.60
CA GLU A 103 12.20 -14.05 -29.98
C GLU A 103 13.46 -14.92 -30.06
N ASP A 104 14.50 -14.65 -29.25
CA ASP A 104 15.73 -15.45 -29.24
C ASP A 104 15.50 -16.85 -28.67
N LYS A 105 14.62 -16.95 -27.66
CA LYS A 105 14.21 -18.25 -27.11
C LYS A 105 13.42 -19.09 -28.12
N ALA A 106 12.57 -18.45 -28.93
CA ALA A 106 11.81 -19.16 -29.95
C ALA A 106 12.72 -19.70 -31.07
N LYS A 107 13.78 -18.96 -31.44
CA LYS A 107 14.76 -19.40 -32.45
C LYS A 107 15.63 -20.57 -31.97
N THR A 108 15.92 -20.64 -30.68
CA THR A 108 16.81 -21.66 -30.09
C THR A 108 16.08 -22.91 -29.59
N SER A 109 14.75 -22.87 -29.42
CA SER A 109 13.96 -24.04 -29.03
C SER A 109 13.54 -24.86 -30.27
N VAL A 110 14.01 -26.10 -30.39
CA VAL A 110 13.52 -27.06 -31.38
C VAL A 110 12.51 -28.02 -30.73
N GLU A 111 11.31 -28.12 -31.30
CA GLU A 111 10.33 -29.14 -30.93
C GLU A 111 10.63 -30.46 -31.67
N LEU A 112 11.05 -31.48 -30.93
CA LEU A 112 11.29 -32.82 -31.47
C LEU A 112 9.99 -33.63 -31.42
N TYR A 113 9.43 -33.92 -32.59
CA TYR A 113 8.29 -34.82 -32.76
C TYR A 113 8.80 -36.24 -32.98
N ILE A 114 8.62 -37.11 -31.98
CA ILE A 114 8.93 -38.53 -32.12
C ILE A 114 7.70 -39.22 -32.73
N LEU A 115 7.82 -39.67 -33.98
CA LEU A 115 6.79 -40.47 -34.65
C LEU A 115 6.91 -41.93 -34.20
N GLY A 116 6.09 -42.33 -33.23
CA GLY A 116 5.94 -43.73 -32.84
C GLY A 116 4.76 -44.39 -33.57
N ILE A 117 4.95 -45.58 -34.13
CA ILE A 117 3.85 -46.41 -34.64
C ILE A 117 3.28 -47.22 -33.46
N GLY A 118 2.19 -46.72 -32.86
CA GLY A 118 1.42 -47.43 -31.84
C GLY A 118 0.22 -48.19 -32.43
N ARG A 119 -0.32 -49.14 -31.65
CA ARG A 119 -1.39 -50.12 -31.97
C ARG A 119 -2.79 -49.48 -32.19
N GLY A 120 -2.86 -48.47 -33.05
CA GLY A 120 -4.09 -47.72 -33.39
C GLY A 120 -3.93 -46.60 -34.43
N GLY A 121 -2.76 -46.44 -35.05
CA GLY A 121 -2.52 -45.42 -36.09
C GLY A 121 -1.46 -44.37 -35.72
N ARG A 122 -1.05 -43.54 -36.70
CA ARG A 122 -0.02 -42.50 -36.55
C ARG A 122 -0.61 -41.29 -35.81
N HIS A 123 -0.39 -41.19 -34.50
CA HIS A 123 -0.73 -40.01 -33.72
C HIS A 123 0.54 -39.37 -33.15
N ALA A 124 0.69 -38.05 -33.31
CA ALA A 124 1.73 -37.27 -32.67
C ALA A 124 1.40 -37.11 -31.18
N VAL A 125 2.05 -37.88 -30.32
CA VAL A 125 1.87 -37.78 -28.87
C VAL A 125 2.72 -36.61 -28.35
N LYS A 126 2.10 -35.49 -27.97
CA LYS A 126 2.77 -34.45 -27.18
C LYS A 126 3.11 -35.04 -25.82
N ILE A 127 4.40 -35.16 -25.51
CA ILE A 127 4.88 -35.65 -24.21
C ILE A 127 4.30 -34.75 -23.12
N ALA A 128 3.41 -35.29 -22.30
CA ALA A 128 2.94 -34.62 -21.09
C ALA A 128 4.17 -34.29 -20.23
N ARG A 129 4.31 -33.02 -19.84
CA ARG A 129 5.45 -32.52 -19.05
C ARG A 129 5.59 -33.33 -17.76
N GLU A 130 6.51 -34.29 -17.74
CA GLU A 130 6.83 -35.01 -16.52
C GLU A 130 7.34 -34.03 -15.44
N VAL A 131 6.88 -34.25 -14.22
CA VAL A 131 7.25 -33.48 -13.03
C VAL A 131 8.74 -33.62 -12.80
N LYS A 132 9.48 -32.51 -12.89
CA LYS A 132 10.93 -32.46 -12.63
C LYS A 132 11.22 -33.01 -11.23
N LYS A 133 11.89 -34.17 -11.14
CA LYS A 133 12.45 -34.70 -9.88
C LYS A 133 13.37 -33.66 -9.24
N LYS A 134 13.14 -33.33 -7.96
CA LYS A 134 14.04 -32.50 -7.16
C LYS A 134 15.32 -33.30 -6.88
N GLY A 135 16.48 -32.75 -7.23
CA GLY A 135 17.79 -33.31 -6.90
C GLY A 135 18.06 -33.33 -5.38
N PRO A 136 19.15 -33.98 -4.94
CA PRO A 136 19.39 -34.22 -3.52
C PRO A 136 19.62 -32.92 -2.76
N VAL A 137 18.93 -32.77 -1.64
CA VAL A 137 19.05 -31.63 -0.72
C VAL A 137 20.06 -32.02 0.36
N SER A 138 21.18 -31.33 0.46
CA SER A 138 22.15 -31.51 1.54
C SER A 138 21.53 -31.05 2.87
N ASN A 139 21.22 -31.98 3.75
CA ASN A 139 20.73 -31.73 5.10
C ASN A 139 21.88 -31.17 5.96
N ASN A 140 21.83 -29.88 6.31
CA ASN A 140 22.67 -29.31 7.36
C ASN A 140 21.74 -28.70 8.42
N HIS A 141 21.48 -29.48 9.47
CA HIS A 141 21.00 -29.14 10.83
C HIS A 141 20.54 -30.50 11.42
N ASN A 142 21.22 -31.13 12.37
CA ASN A 142 21.32 -30.64 13.75
C ASN A 142 22.46 -31.39 14.48
N LYS A 143 23.58 -30.72 14.73
CA LYS A 143 24.63 -31.20 15.65
C LYS A 143 24.34 -30.56 17.01
N LYS A 144 23.54 -31.23 17.84
CA LYS A 144 23.46 -31.08 19.31
C LYS A 144 22.36 -32.00 19.82
N THR A 145 22.76 -33.19 20.24
CA THR A 145 22.42 -33.84 21.52
C THR A 145 22.90 -35.28 21.43
N SER A 146 24.15 -35.52 21.83
CA SER A 146 24.60 -36.86 22.21
C SER A 146 25.47 -36.75 23.44
N ALA A 147 24.88 -37.21 24.55
CA ALA A 147 25.47 -38.05 25.59
C ALA A 147 26.55 -37.49 26.54
N GLY A 148 26.35 -37.83 27.82
CA GLY A 148 27.27 -37.71 28.94
C GLY A 148 26.51 -37.10 30.11
N GLY A 149 26.18 -37.79 31.20
CA GLY A 149 26.50 -39.12 31.71
C GLY A 149 25.95 -39.15 33.13
#